data_AF-A0A5E4MG42-F1
#
_entry.id   AF-A0A5E4MG42-F1
#
_cell.length_a   1.000
_cell.length_b   1.000
_cell.length_c   1.000
_cell.angle_alpha   90.00
_cell.angle_beta   90.00
_cell.angle_gamma   90.00
#
_symmetry.space_group_name_H-M   'P 1'
#
loop_
_entity.id
_entity.type
_entity.pdbx_description
1 polymer ?
#
loop_
_entity_poly.entity_id
_entity_poly.type
_entity_poly.pdbx_seq_one_letter_code
_entity_poly.pdbx_strand_id
1 'polypeptide(L)'
;MCTTWSWYLANDMQYFIIGYIITACSVSYFYLAAAIWSFLVISSIIINFYLVYALNFSIINSFLIPLSIKDVLYKLPWTRIGPYLVGMAVAYFLLQTKRKIHLNKIILWIFWILTTFPIILIIWYSLVESSVLETACLWSLIRVITIAFSIGWIVWASVTGYGGFINTFLSHEIFVVVDRLTYCAYLINPIIIFLSYFDADKAIHNDMIFQLPTFLGVVILTFFGAFILYLMFEKPFRSLLELLTTK
;
A
#
# COMPACT_ATOMS: atom_id res chain seq x y z
N MET A 1 -14.59 13.74 12.13
CA MET A 1 -14.51 13.26 10.73
C MET A 1 -15.83 12.62 10.38
N CYS A 2 -16.45 12.97 9.25
CA CYS A 2 -17.76 12.42 8.85
C CYS A 2 -17.66 10.95 8.37
N THR A 3 -16.51 10.55 7.84
CA THR A 3 -16.18 9.17 7.43
C THR A 3 -14.82 8.79 7.99
N THR A 4 -14.74 7.83 8.92
CA THR A 4 -13.50 7.51 9.65
C THR A 4 -12.37 6.97 8.78
N TRP A 5 -12.65 6.49 7.56
CA TRP A 5 -11.66 5.96 6.63
C TRP A 5 -11.14 7.00 5.61
N SER A 6 -11.80 8.15 5.43
CA SER A 6 -11.43 9.11 4.39
C SER A 6 -10.07 9.80 4.59
N TRP A 7 -9.43 9.64 5.76
CA TRP A 7 -8.07 10.13 6.00
C TRP A 7 -7.07 9.56 4.99
N TYR A 8 -7.25 8.31 4.54
CA TYR A 8 -6.34 7.70 3.57
C TYR A 8 -6.44 8.38 2.20
N LEU A 9 -7.66 8.71 1.76
CA LEU A 9 -7.88 9.43 0.49
C LEU A 9 -7.31 10.85 0.54
N ALA A 10 -7.43 11.52 1.69
CA ALA A 10 -6.79 12.82 1.91
C ALA A 10 -5.26 12.72 1.81
N ASN A 11 -4.66 11.68 2.41
CA ASN A 11 -3.23 11.44 2.32
C ASN A 11 -2.78 11.15 0.88
N ASP A 12 -3.54 10.35 0.12
CA ASP A 12 -3.22 10.02 -1.27
C ASP A 12 -3.17 11.29 -2.16
N MET A 13 -4.14 12.19 -2.02
CA MET A 13 -4.13 13.47 -2.72
C MET A 13 -2.92 14.34 -2.34
N GLN A 14 -2.56 14.38 -1.05
CA GLN A 14 -1.37 15.11 -0.60
C GLN A 14 -0.08 14.55 -1.22
N TYR A 15 0.06 13.22 -1.24
CA TYR A 15 1.21 12.57 -1.85
C TYR A 15 1.26 12.80 -3.35
N PHE A 16 0.12 12.80 -4.03
CA PHE A 16 0.02 13.14 -5.45
C PHE A 16 0.55 14.53 -5.76
N ILE A 17 0.14 15.54 -4.98
CA ILE A 17 0.63 16.91 -5.14
C ILE A 17 2.14 16.97 -4.90
N ILE A 18 2.63 16.37 -3.81
CA ILE A 18 4.07 16.35 -3.48
C ILE A 18 4.85 15.66 -4.61
N GLY A 19 4.37 14.52 -5.10
CA GLY A 19 5.02 13.76 -6.15
C GLY A 19 5.06 14.47 -7.49
N TYR A 20 3.99 15.16 -7.84
CA TYR A 20 3.95 16.02 -9.02
C TYR A 20 5.01 17.13 -8.93
N ILE A 21 5.12 17.81 -7.78
CA ILE A 21 6.12 18.87 -7.57
C ILE A 21 7.54 18.30 -7.67
N ILE A 22 7.84 17.18 -7.00
CA ILE A 22 9.17 16.56 -7.06
C ILE A 22 9.52 16.16 -8.49
N THR A 23 8.57 15.57 -9.22
CA THR A 23 8.78 15.14 -10.61
C THR A 23 8.96 16.34 -11.54
N ALA A 24 8.17 17.39 -11.39
CA ALA A 24 8.34 18.63 -12.16
C ALA A 24 9.71 19.27 -11.89
N CYS A 25 10.12 19.37 -10.62
CA CYS A 25 11.45 19.85 -10.24
C CYS A 25 12.58 18.97 -10.80
N SER A 26 12.37 17.66 -10.94
CA SER A 26 13.41 16.73 -11.44
C SER A 26 13.82 17.02 -12.89
N VAL A 27 12.93 17.63 -13.68
CA VAL A 27 13.20 18.00 -15.09
C VAL A 27 14.21 19.14 -15.18
N SER A 28 14.11 20.13 -14.28
CA SER A 28 14.97 21.32 -14.30
C SER A 28 16.17 21.22 -13.36
N TYR A 29 16.00 20.58 -12.18
CA TYR A 29 17.00 20.53 -11.11
C TYR A 29 17.05 19.13 -10.48
N PHE A 30 17.60 18.15 -11.20
CA PHE A 30 17.64 16.76 -10.76
C PHE A 30 18.24 16.55 -9.36
N TYR A 31 19.40 17.16 -9.07
CA TYR A 31 20.06 17.00 -7.77
C TYR A 31 19.22 17.53 -6.60
N LEU A 32 18.50 18.64 -6.80
CA LEU A 32 17.62 19.21 -5.79
C LEU A 32 16.40 18.31 -5.58
N ALA A 33 15.80 17.79 -6.65
CA ALA A 33 14.69 16.84 -6.54
C ALA A 33 15.10 15.54 -5.81
N ALA A 34 16.30 15.02 -6.12
CA ALA A 34 16.85 13.85 -5.43
C ALA A 34 17.16 14.13 -3.94
N ALA A 35 17.64 15.32 -3.61
CA ALA A 35 17.86 15.75 -2.24
C ALA A 35 16.54 15.83 -1.45
N ILE A 36 15.49 16.42 -2.04
CA ILE A 36 14.16 16.48 -1.41
C ILE A 36 13.58 15.08 -1.23
N TRP A 37 13.63 14.25 -2.27
CA TRP A 37 13.13 12.88 -2.20
C TRP A 37 13.85 12.06 -1.12
N SER A 38 15.18 12.11 -1.08
CA SER A 38 15.96 11.37 -0.09
C SER A 38 15.71 11.87 1.34
N PHE A 39 15.56 13.19 1.53
CA PHE A 39 15.17 13.77 2.80
C PHE A 39 13.79 13.26 3.29
N LEU A 40 12.80 13.20 2.41
CA LEU A 40 11.46 12.68 2.75
C LEU A 40 11.49 11.19 3.09
N VAL A 41 12.28 10.38 2.37
CA VAL A 41 12.45 8.96 2.71
C VAL A 41 13.11 8.81 4.07
N ILE A 42 14.26 9.45 4.29
CA ILE A 42 15.03 9.33 5.55
C ILE A 42 14.21 9.81 6.74
N SER A 43 13.55 10.97 6.62
CA SER A 43 12.68 11.49 7.69
C SER A 43 11.53 10.54 8.00
N SER A 44 10.90 9.92 7.01
CA SER A 44 9.83 8.95 7.24
C SER A 44 10.31 7.70 8.01
N ILE A 45 11.52 7.20 7.73
CA ILE A 45 12.12 6.07 8.47
C ILE A 45 12.38 6.47 9.92
N ILE A 46 13.03 7.62 10.12
CA ILE A 46 13.40 8.11 11.46
C ILE A 46 12.15 8.31 12.31
N ILE A 47 11.11 8.95 11.77
CA ILE A 47 9.87 9.18 12.51
C ILE A 47 9.17 7.86 12.83
N ASN A 48 9.12 6.90 11.90
CA ASN A 48 8.56 5.58 12.19
C ASN A 48 9.34 4.86 13.31
N PHE A 49 10.67 4.88 13.25
CA PHE A 49 11.52 4.28 14.27
C PHE A 49 11.27 4.91 15.63
N TYR A 50 11.29 6.25 15.69
CA TYR A 50 11.07 6.99 16.91
C TYR A 50 9.68 6.71 17.51
N LEU A 51 8.63 6.71 16.69
CA LEU A 51 7.27 6.45 17.17
C LEU A 51 7.11 5.03 17.73
N VAL A 52 7.64 4.01 17.04
CA VAL A 52 7.54 2.62 17.52
C VAL A 52 8.32 2.43 18.81
N TYR A 53 9.51 3.03 18.92
CA TYR A 53 10.34 2.97 20.11
C TYR A 53 9.70 3.72 21.30
N ALA A 54 9.25 4.96 21.09
CA ALA A 54 8.67 5.80 22.14
C ALA A 54 7.33 5.24 22.66
N LEU A 55 6.56 4.56 21.79
CA LEU A 55 5.27 3.97 22.15
C LEU A 55 5.37 2.52 22.65
N ASN A 56 6.58 1.97 22.78
CA ASN A 56 6.84 0.56 23.13
C ASN A 56 5.96 -0.41 22.32
N PHE A 57 5.80 -0.13 21.03
CA PHE A 57 4.86 -0.88 20.20
C PHE A 57 5.44 -2.27 19.88
N SER A 58 4.73 -3.32 20.29
CA SER A 58 5.05 -4.70 19.91
C SER A 58 4.05 -5.24 18.89
N ILE A 59 4.56 -5.99 17.90
CA ILE A 59 3.76 -6.53 16.79
C ILE A 59 2.73 -7.55 17.30
N ILE A 60 3.12 -8.37 18.28
CA ILE A 60 2.31 -9.43 18.88
C ILE A 60 1.11 -8.87 19.64
N ASN A 61 1.33 -7.83 20.44
CA ASN A 61 0.26 -7.22 21.22
C ASN A 61 -0.50 -6.15 20.45
N SER A 62 -0.33 -6.08 19.12
CA SER A 62 -0.97 -5.08 18.29
C SER A 62 -2.48 -5.03 18.51
N PHE A 63 -3.16 -6.14 18.82
CA PHE A 63 -4.59 -6.13 19.15
C PHE A 63 -4.94 -5.47 20.48
N LEU A 64 -4.05 -5.56 21.48
CA LEU A 64 -4.25 -5.07 22.85
C LEU A 64 -3.87 -3.59 23.04
N ILE A 65 -3.18 -3.00 22.05
CA ILE A 65 -2.76 -1.60 22.10
C ILE A 65 -3.97 -0.67 21.95
N PRO A 66 -4.08 0.39 22.78
CA PRO A 66 -5.12 1.41 22.66
C PRO A 66 -5.30 1.94 21.24
N LEU A 67 -6.56 2.10 20.82
CA LEU A 67 -6.92 2.66 19.51
C LEU A 67 -6.27 4.04 19.26
N SER A 68 -6.04 4.83 20.30
CA SER A 68 -5.35 6.12 20.22
C SER A 68 -3.91 5.98 19.71
N ILE A 69 -3.16 4.98 20.18
CA ILE A 69 -1.77 4.72 19.77
C ILE A 69 -1.74 4.19 18.33
N LYS A 70 -2.69 3.33 17.96
CA LYS A 70 -2.85 2.84 16.57
C LYS A 70 -3.14 3.98 15.62
N ASP A 71 -4.03 4.90 16.00
CA ASP A 71 -4.39 6.04 15.19
C ASP A 71 -3.20 6.95 14.91
N VAL A 72 -2.37 7.21 15.92
CA VAL A 72 -1.12 7.97 15.76
C VAL A 72 -0.19 7.23 14.78
N LEU A 73 0.07 5.93 14.99
CA LEU A 73 1.01 5.21 14.13
C LEU A 73 0.49 5.02 12.68
N TYR A 74 -0.83 4.90 12.51
CA TYR A 74 -1.45 4.46 11.25
C TYR A 74 -1.97 5.63 10.40
N LYS A 75 -2.51 6.70 11.01
CA LYS A 75 -3.16 7.81 10.27
C LYS A 75 -2.20 8.93 9.88
N LEU A 76 -1.05 9.04 10.55
CA LEU A 76 -0.09 10.13 10.31
C LEU A 76 0.48 10.08 8.87
N PRO A 77 0.38 11.17 8.08
CA PRO A 77 0.80 11.15 6.68
C PRO A 77 2.30 10.86 6.48
N TRP A 78 3.15 11.37 7.36
CA TRP A 78 4.61 11.18 7.26
C TRP A 78 5.07 9.76 7.57
N THR A 79 4.27 8.94 8.28
CA THR A 79 4.63 7.53 8.50
C THR A 79 4.31 6.66 7.27
N ARG A 80 3.52 7.19 6.32
CA ARG A 80 2.94 6.47 5.18
C ARG A 80 3.39 6.93 3.81
N ILE A 81 4.19 7.99 3.73
CA ILE A 81 4.69 8.53 2.45
C ILE A 81 5.73 7.60 1.78
N GLY A 82 6.42 6.73 2.55
CA GLY A 82 7.50 5.87 2.06
C GLY A 82 7.17 5.05 0.81
N PRO A 83 6.10 4.22 0.83
CA PRO A 83 5.71 3.43 -0.33
C PRO A 83 5.43 4.25 -1.58
N TYR A 84 4.86 5.44 -1.41
CA TYR A 84 4.59 6.37 -2.50
C TYR A 84 5.89 6.87 -3.15
N LEU A 85 6.87 7.24 -2.34
CA LEU A 85 8.19 7.69 -2.80
C LEU A 85 8.96 6.57 -3.52
N VAL A 86 8.87 5.34 -3.05
CA VAL A 86 9.47 4.17 -3.73
C VAL A 86 8.81 3.94 -5.09
N GLY A 87 7.47 3.97 -5.16
CA GLY A 87 6.74 3.85 -6.42
C GLY A 87 7.13 4.94 -7.44
N MET A 88 7.28 6.18 -6.97
CA MET A 88 7.74 7.30 -7.81
C MET A 88 9.16 7.08 -8.35
N ALA A 89 10.09 6.60 -7.51
CA ALA A 89 11.45 6.27 -7.96
C ALA A 89 11.43 5.17 -9.03
N VAL A 90 10.67 4.09 -8.80
CA VAL A 90 10.51 2.99 -9.77
C VAL A 90 9.95 3.50 -11.10
N ALA A 91 8.91 4.33 -11.05
CA ALA A 91 8.32 4.94 -12.25
C ALA A 91 9.32 5.82 -13.01
N TYR A 92 10.09 6.66 -12.30
CA TYR A 92 11.12 7.51 -12.88
C TYR A 92 12.20 6.68 -13.60
N PHE A 93 12.72 5.63 -12.94
CA PHE A 93 13.72 4.76 -13.55
C PHE A 93 13.19 4.01 -14.79
N LEU A 94 11.94 3.55 -14.76
CA LEU A 94 11.31 2.90 -15.93
C LEU A 94 11.18 3.85 -17.13
N LEU A 95 10.89 5.12 -16.88
CA LEU A 95 10.81 6.14 -17.94
C LEU A 95 12.18 6.43 -18.55
N GLN A 96 13.20 6.63 -17.72
CA GLN A 96 14.56 6.93 -18.19
C GLN A 96 15.17 5.79 -19.01
N THR A 97 14.89 4.55 -18.60
CA THR A 97 15.43 3.36 -19.25
C THR A 97 14.62 2.89 -20.46
N LYS A 98 13.57 3.63 -20.84
CA LYS A 98 12.67 3.31 -21.98
C LYS A 98 12.18 1.86 -21.98
N ARG A 99 12.05 1.25 -20.78
CA ARG A 99 11.66 -0.16 -20.58
C ARG A 99 12.58 -1.19 -21.26
N LYS A 100 13.79 -0.82 -21.66
CA LYS A 100 14.76 -1.68 -22.35
C LYS A 100 16.04 -1.75 -21.54
N ILE A 101 16.16 -2.78 -20.71
CA ILE A 101 17.36 -3.02 -19.90
C ILE A 101 17.71 -4.50 -20.00
N HIS A 102 18.96 -4.78 -20.31
CA HIS A 102 19.52 -6.12 -20.19
C HIS A 102 20.19 -6.24 -18.82
N LEU A 103 19.52 -6.90 -17.88
CA LEU A 103 20.11 -7.26 -16.60
C LEU A 103 20.85 -8.60 -16.69
N ASN A 104 21.96 -8.69 -15.97
CA ASN A 104 22.63 -9.95 -15.73
C ASN A 104 21.75 -10.85 -14.83
N LYS A 105 21.74 -12.17 -15.09
CA LYS A 105 20.98 -13.16 -14.31
C LYS A 105 21.29 -13.09 -12.82
N ILE A 106 22.54 -12.82 -12.45
CA ILE A 106 22.96 -12.68 -11.04
C ILE A 106 22.22 -11.53 -10.36
N ILE A 107 22.16 -10.36 -11.01
CA ILE A 107 21.49 -9.17 -10.48
C ILE A 107 19.99 -9.45 -10.31
N LEU A 108 19.38 -10.15 -11.28
CA LEU A 108 17.98 -10.55 -11.20
C LEU A 108 17.70 -11.41 -9.96
N TRP A 109 18.52 -12.44 -9.72
CA TRP A 109 18.38 -13.30 -8.54
C TRP A 109 18.61 -12.55 -7.22
N ILE A 110 19.57 -11.62 -7.18
CA ILE A 110 19.80 -10.78 -6.00
C ILE A 110 18.54 -9.98 -5.66
N PHE A 111 17.91 -9.33 -6.63
CA PHE A 111 16.69 -8.58 -6.37
C PHE A 111 15.53 -9.49 -5.95
N TRP A 112 15.34 -10.66 -6.57
CA TRP A 112 14.32 -11.62 -6.11
C TRP A 112 14.53 -12.06 -4.66
N ILE A 113 15.76 -12.36 -4.26
CA ILE A 113 16.09 -12.69 -2.86
C ILE A 113 15.83 -11.49 -1.95
N LEU A 114 16.27 -10.30 -2.36
CA LEU A 114 16.12 -9.07 -1.58
C LEU A 114 14.65 -8.68 -1.35
N THR A 115 13.74 -9.03 -2.28
CA THR A 115 12.30 -8.79 -2.12
C THR A 115 11.58 -9.84 -1.28
N THR A 116 11.99 -11.11 -1.37
CA THR A 116 11.30 -12.22 -0.69
C THR A 116 11.74 -12.38 0.75
N PHE A 117 13.03 -12.23 1.02
CA PHE A 117 13.61 -12.40 2.36
C PHE A 117 12.96 -11.51 3.43
N PRO A 118 12.70 -10.22 3.20
CA PRO A 118 12.11 -9.37 4.21
C PRO A 118 10.65 -9.72 4.52
N ILE A 119 9.88 -10.20 3.54
CA ILE A 119 8.50 -10.65 3.76
C ILE A 119 8.49 -11.84 4.73
N ILE A 120 9.42 -12.77 4.57
CA ILE A 120 9.57 -13.93 5.46
C ILE A 120 9.98 -13.49 6.86
N LEU A 121 10.90 -12.54 6.99
CA LEU A 121 11.30 -11.99 8.29
C LEU A 121 10.10 -11.37 9.03
N ILE A 122 9.21 -10.66 8.34
CA ILE A 122 8.00 -10.09 8.97
C ILE A 122 7.15 -11.18 9.61
N ILE A 123 6.87 -12.23 8.85
CA ILE A 123 6.02 -13.33 9.30
C ILE A 123 6.66 -13.98 10.52
N TRP A 124 7.97 -14.20 10.48
CA TRP A 124 8.72 -14.76 11.61
C TRP A 124 8.64 -13.89 12.87
N TYR A 125 8.95 -12.60 12.76
CA TYR A 125 8.91 -11.66 13.89
C TYR A 125 7.50 -11.34 14.38
N SER A 126 6.47 -11.63 13.59
CA SER A 126 5.08 -11.55 14.03
C SER A 126 4.68 -12.74 14.93
N LEU A 127 5.44 -13.83 14.89
CA LEU A 127 5.17 -15.06 15.65
C LEU A 127 6.07 -15.19 16.90
N VAL A 128 7.16 -14.44 16.98
CA VAL A 128 8.16 -14.55 18.06
C VAL A 128 8.22 -13.25 18.87
N GLU A 129 8.15 -13.37 20.21
CA GLU A 129 8.36 -12.24 21.12
C GLU A 129 9.73 -11.63 20.87
N SER A 130 9.71 -10.38 20.41
CA SER A 130 10.89 -9.61 20.04
C SER A 130 11.01 -8.38 20.92
N SER A 131 12.25 -7.93 21.13
CA SER A 131 12.50 -6.73 21.93
C SER A 131 11.88 -5.49 21.26
N VAL A 132 11.57 -4.47 22.07
CA VAL A 132 11.01 -3.20 21.58
C VAL A 132 11.93 -2.55 20.54
N LEU A 133 13.25 -2.70 20.71
CA LEU A 133 14.22 -2.16 19.77
C LEU A 133 14.22 -2.91 18.44
N GLU A 134 14.16 -4.25 18.47
CA GLU A 134 14.07 -5.06 17.25
C GLU A 134 12.78 -4.77 16.48
N THR A 135 11.65 -4.69 17.18
CA THR A 135 10.36 -4.34 16.57
C THR A 135 10.37 -2.94 15.97
N ALA A 136 11.01 -1.95 16.62
CA ALA A 136 11.17 -0.61 16.08
C ALA A 136 12.02 -0.57 14.79
N CYS A 137 13.17 -1.23 14.80
CA CYS A 137 14.03 -1.35 13.62
C CYS A 137 13.31 -2.04 12.45
N LEU A 138 12.65 -3.17 12.74
CA LEU A 138 11.95 -3.94 11.73
C LEU A 138 10.76 -3.15 11.19
N TRP A 139 9.89 -2.63 12.04
CA TRP A 139 8.69 -1.92 11.62
C TRP A 139 8.99 -0.68 10.77
N SER A 140 10.00 0.10 11.16
CA SER A 140 10.40 1.32 10.45
C SER A 140 10.98 1.05 9.06
N LEU A 141 11.85 0.03 8.93
CA LEU A 141 12.45 -0.32 7.65
C LEU A 141 11.44 -1.04 6.73
N ILE A 142 10.68 -1.97 7.30
CA ILE A 142 9.82 -2.88 6.57
C ILE A 142 8.61 -2.18 5.97
N ARG A 143 7.89 -1.39 6.78
CA ARG A 143 6.64 -0.77 6.33
C ARG A 143 6.85 0.35 5.34
N VAL A 144 7.98 1.05 5.45
CA VAL A 144 8.26 2.25 4.66
C VAL A 144 8.89 1.88 3.32
N ILE A 145 9.85 0.95 3.31
CA ILE A 145 10.68 0.71 2.13
C ILE A 145 10.52 -0.71 1.64
N THR A 146 10.56 -1.71 2.51
CA THR A 146 10.85 -3.05 2.01
C THR A 146 9.68 -3.70 1.28
N ILE A 147 8.45 -3.55 1.79
CA ILE A 147 7.25 -4.04 1.07
C ILE A 147 7.06 -3.27 -0.24
N ALA A 148 7.21 -1.95 -0.19
CA ALA A 148 7.07 -1.08 -1.35
C ALA A 148 8.12 -1.37 -2.43
N PHE A 149 9.36 -1.63 -2.01
CA PHE A 149 10.46 -2.01 -2.88
C PHE A 149 10.22 -3.39 -3.51
N SER A 150 9.64 -4.32 -2.73
CA SER A 150 9.27 -5.65 -3.22
C SER A 150 8.21 -5.58 -4.31
N ILE A 151 7.14 -4.83 -4.07
CA ILE A 151 6.09 -4.59 -5.07
C ILE A 151 6.65 -3.81 -6.26
N GLY A 152 7.46 -2.78 -6.00
CA GLY A 152 8.12 -1.97 -7.03
C GLY A 152 9.02 -2.79 -7.96
N TRP A 153 9.79 -3.73 -7.41
CA TRP A 153 10.58 -4.68 -8.19
C TRP A 153 9.71 -5.61 -9.03
N ILE A 154 8.61 -6.15 -8.48
CA ILE A 154 7.68 -7.01 -9.24
C ILE A 154 7.12 -6.25 -10.44
N VAL A 155 6.70 -5.00 -10.25
CA VAL A 155 6.21 -4.13 -11.33
C VAL A 155 7.31 -3.89 -12.36
N TRP A 156 8.51 -3.52 -11.91
CA TRP A 156 9.65 -3.25 -12.77
C TRP A 156 10.05 -4.46 -13.61
N ALA A 157 10.13 -5.64 -12.99
CA ALA A 157 10.45 -6.90 -13.64
C ALA A 157 9.36 -7.30 -14.65
N SER A 158 8.10 -7.06 -14.33
CA SER A 158 6.98 -7.34 -15.24
C SER A 158 7.04 -6.46 -16.49
N VAL A 159 7.31 -5.16 -16.34
CA VAL A 159 7.42 -4.21 -17.46
C VAL A 159 8.65 -4.45 -18.34
N THR A 160 9.76 -4.90 -17.75
CA THR A 160 11.03 -5.15 -18.46
C THR A 160 11.13 -6.54 -19.09
N GLY A 161 10.10 -7.38 -18.92
CA GLY A 161 10.03 -8.74 -19.49
C GLY A 161 10.68 -9.83 -18.65
N TYR A 162 11.16 -9.50 -17.44
CA TYR A 162 11.73 -10.46 -16.49
C TYR A 162 10.71 -11.07 -15.51
N GLY A 163 9.44 -10.67 -15.59
CA GLY A 163 8.38 -11.12 -14.67
C GLY A 163 7.90 -12.56 -14.89
N GLY A 164 8.18 -13.17 -16.05
CA GLY A 164 7.83 -14.57 -16.34
C GLY A 164 6.38 -14.94 -15.97
N PHE A 165 6.21 -15.95 -15.11
CA PHE A 165 4.91 -16.42 -14.62
C PHE A 165 4.11 -15.32 -13.89
N ILE A 166 4.79 -14.49 -13.09
CA ILE A 166 4.14 -13.45 -12.28
C ILE A 166 3.49 -12.41 -13.20
N ASN A 167 4.15 -12.04 -14.30
CA ASN A 167 3.58 -11.13 -15.29
C ASN A 167 2.32 -11.73 -15.95
N THR A 168 2.37 -13.02 -16.33
CA THR A 168 1.22 -13.71 -16.93
C THR A 168 0.03 -13.76 -15.97
N PHE A 169 0.28 -14.03 -14.69
CA PHE A 169 -0.76 -14.06 -13.67
C PHE A 169 -1.37 -12.68 -13.41
N LEU A 170 -0.53 -11.66 -13.19
CA LEU A 170 -1.00 -10.29 -12.89
C LEU A 170 -1.65 -9.59 -14.08
N SER A 171 -1.29 -9.98 -15.31
CA SER A 171 -1.88 -9.41 -16.53
C SER A 171 -3.24 -10.04 -16.89
N HIS A 172 -3.76 -10.96 -16.06
CA HIS A 172 -5.05 -11.59 -16.32
C HIS A 172 -6.21 -10.58 -16.23
N GLU A 173 -7.19 -10.68 -17.13
CA GLU A 173 -8.28 -9.69 -17.28
C GLU A 173 -9.12 -9.52 -16.01
N ILE A 174 -9.25 -10.57 -15.19
CA ILE A 174 -9.93 -10.52 -13.89
C ILE A 174 -9.32 -9.43 -13.01
N PHE A 175 -7.99 -9.29 -12.98
CA PHE A 175 -7.33 -8.26 -12.18
C PHE A 175 -7.62 -6.86 -12.70
N VAL A 176 -7.83 -6.69 -14.01
CA VAL A 176 -8.23 -5.40 -14.61
C VAL A 176 -9.63 -5.00 -14.15
N VAL A 177 -10.56 -5.96 -14.03
CA VAL A 177 -11.91 -5.69 -13.51
C VAL A 177 -11.86 -5.36 -12.02
N VAL A 178 -11.13 -6.17 -11.25
CA VAL A 178 -10.98 -5.96 -9.80
C VAL A 178 -10.33 -4.61 -9.51
N ASP A 179 -9.28 -4.23 -10.24
CA ASP A 179 -8.58 -2.95 -10.13
C ASP A 179 -9.55 -1.76 -10.24
N ARG A 180 -10.43 -1.77 -11.25
CA ARG A 180 -11.46 -0.73 -11.44
C ARG A 180 -12.47 -0.66 -10.30
N LEU A 181 -12.71 -1.77 -9.60
CA LEU A 181 -13.65 -1.82 -8.48
C LEU A 181 -13.00 -1.46 -7.13
N THR A 182 -11.66 -1.47 -7.04
CA THR A 182 -10.94 -1.30 -5.76
C THR A 182 -11.30 0.00 -5.04
N TYR A 183 -11.45 1.11 -5.78
CA TYR A 183 -11.82 2.40 -5.19
C TYR A 183 -13.22 2.37 -4.56
N CYS A 184 -14.22 1.88 -5.31
CA CYS A 184 -15.58 1.72 -4.79
C CYS A 184 -15.63 0.71 -3.64
N ALA A 185 -14.88 -0.39 -3.72
CA ALA A 185 -14.76 -1.38 -2.67
C ALA A 185 -14.16 -0.78 -1.39
N TYR A 186 -13.12 0.04 -1.51
CA TYR A 186 -12.50 0.75 -0.39
C TYR A 186 -13.50 1.65 0.35
N LEU A 187 -14.34 2.38 -0.38
CA LEU A 187 -15.32 3.29 0.22
C LEU A 187 -16.45 2.57 0.97
N ILE A 188 -16.93 1.45 0.43
CA ILE A 188 -18.07 0.72 0.99
C ILE A 188 -17.64 -0.27 2.07
N ASN A 189 -16.42 -0.82 2.00
CA ASN A 189 -16.00 -1.90 2.89
C ASN A 189 -16.24 -1.61 4.39
N PRO A 190 -15.87 -0.43 4.94
CA PRO A 190 -16.14 -0.12 6.34
C PRO A 190 -17.64 -0.03 6.66
N ILE A 191 -18.47 0.37 5.71
CA ILE A 191 -19.93 0.44 5.87
C ILE A 191 -20.50 -0.97 5.97
N ILE A 192 -20.10 -1.88 5.08
CA ILE A 192 -20.56 -3.29 5.13
C ILE A 192 -20.10 -3.98 6.40
N ILE A 193 -18.86 -3.75 6.82
CA ILE A 193 -18.36 -4.23 8.12
C ILE A 193 -19.26 -3.66 9.22
N PHE A 194 -19.44 -2.34 9.29
CA PHE A 194 -20.27 -1.73 10.33
C PHE A 194 -21.68 -2.34 10.37
N LEU A 195 -22.34 -2.49 9.23
CA LEU A 195 -23.67 -3.11 9.15
C LEU A 195 -23.67 -4.58 9.60
N SER A 196 -22.65 -5.34 9.23
CA SER A 196 -22.54 -6.76 9.57
C SER A 196 -22.29 -7.02 11.06
N TYR A 197 -21.60 -6.09 11.72
CA TYR A 197 -21.28 -6.19 13.15
C TYR A 197 -22.26 -5.43 14.06
N PHE A 198 -22.95 -4.41 13.55
CA PHE A 198 -23.93 -3.64 14.33
C PHE A 198 -25.19 -4.44 14.63
N ASP A 199 -25.57 -5.37 13.74
CA ASP A 199 -26.73 -6.24 13.89
C ASP A 199 -26.43 -7.52 14.71
N ALA A 200 -25.22 -7.64 15.27
CA ALA A 200 -24.81 -8.82 16.02
C ALA A 200 -25.31 -8.75 17.48
N ASP A 201 -26.37 -9.51 17.79
CA ASP A 201 -26.95 -9.61 19.14
C ASP A 201 -26.04 -10.30 20.18
N LYS A 202 -24.95 -10.95 19.74
CA LYS A 202 -24.03 -11.70 20.61
C LYS A 202 -22.58 -11.33 20.31
N ALA A 203 -21.74 -11.37 21.37
CA ALA A 203 -20.31 -11.27 21.23
C ALA A 203 -19.79 -12.35 20.27
N ILE A 204 -19.19 -11.92 19.16
CA ILE A 204 -18.65 -12.80 18.13
C ILE A 204 -17.41 -13.48 18.71
N HIS A 205 -17.42 -14.82 18.72
CA HIS A 205 -16.25 -15.58 19.13
C HIS A 205 -15.10 -15.36 18.16
N ASN A 206 -13.91 -15.05 18.70
CA ASN A 206 -12.70 -14.77 17.95
C ASN A 206 -11.98 -16.07 17.52
N ASP A 207 -12.76 -17.05 17.04
CA ASP A 207 -12.25 -18.35 16.59
C ASP A 207 -12.07 -18.35 15.07
N MET A 208 -10.96 -18.92 14.60
CA MET A 208 -10.62 -18.97 13.16
C MET A 208 -11.74 -19.59 12.31
N ILE A 209 -12.45 -20.59 12.84
CA ILE A 209 -13.52 -21.31 12.14
C ILE A 209 -14.70 -20.39 11.81
N PHE A 210 -15.02 -19.44 12.68
CA PHE A 210 -16.12 -18.48 12.46
C PHE A 210 -15.65 -17.21 11.73
N GLN A 211 -14.38 -16.86 11.87
CA GLN A 211 -13.81 -15.69 11.20
C GLN A 211 -13.66 -15.85 9.69
N LEU A 212 -13.24 -17.02 9.21
CA LEU A 212 -12.99 -17.22 7.79
C LEU A 212 -14.27 -17.06 6.92
N PRO A 213 -15.42 -17.68 7.26
CA PRO A 213 -16.68 -17.46 6.54
C PRO A 213 -17.15 -16.00 6.62
N THR A 214 -17.00 -15.37 7.78
CA THR A 214 -17.39 -13.95 7.98
C THR A 214 -16.54 -13.04 7.10
N PHE A 215 -15.22 -13.27 7.05
CA PHE A 215 -14.30 -12.53 6.18
C PHE A 215 -14.68 -12.68 4.71
N LEU A 216 -14.89 -13.92 4.24
CA LEU A 216 -15.28 -14.18 2.86
C LEU A 216 -16.63 -13.52 2.51
N GLY A 217 -17.61 -13.59 3.42
CA GLY A 217 -18.91 -12.95 3.25
C GLY A 217 -18.79 -11.43 3.10
N VAL A 218 -18.02 -10.78 3.97
CA VAL A 218 -17.76 -9.33 3.89
C VAL A 218 -17.06 -8.98 2.57
N VAL A 219 -16.07 -9.77 2.13
CA VAL A 219 -15.36 -9.54 0.87
C VAL A 219 -16.32 -9.61 -0.32
N ILE A 220 -17.14 -10.67 -0.41
CA ILE A 220 -18.09 -10.87 -1.50
C ILE A 220 -19.11 -9.73 -1.53
N LEU A 221 -19.71 -9.39 -0.39
CA LEU A 221 -20.67 -8.29 -0.28
C LEU A 221 -20.03 -6.95 -0.66
N THR A 222 -18.77 -6.73 -0.26
CA THR A 222 -18.02 -5.51 -0.59
C THR A 222 -17.82 -5.38 -2.09
N PHE A 223 -17.34 -6.42 -2.78
CA PHE A 223 -17.14 -6.35 -4.22
C PHE A 223 -18.45 -6.28 -5.00
N PHE A 224 -19.51 -6.92 -4.50
CA PHE A 224 -20.85 -6.79 -5.09
C PHE A 224 -21.40 -5.37 -4.96
N GLY A 225 -21.32 -4.77 -3.76
CA GLY A 225 -21.70 -3.37 -3.55
C GLY A 225 -20.84 -2.40 -4.36
N ALA A 226 -19.53 -2.66 -4.44
CA ALA A 226 -18.60 -1.86 -5.24
C ALA A 226 -18.95 -1.87 -6.72
N PHE A 227 -19.36 -3.03 -7.25
CA PHE A 227 -19.81 -3.16 -8.63
C PHE A 227 -21.04 -2.31 -8.92
N ILE A 228 -22.02 -2.30 -8.00
CA ILE A 228 -23.22 -1.46 -8.15
C ILE A 228 -22.84 0.03 -8.13
N LEU A 229 -22.03 0.48 -7.17
CA LEU A 229 -21.59 1.88 -7.12
C LEU A 229 -20.76 2.29 -8.33
N TYR A 230 -19.89 1.40 -8.81
CA TYR A 230 -19.08 1.64 -10.00
C TYR A 230 -19.97 1.89 -11.24
N LEU A 231 -21.01 1.08 -11.42
CA LEU A 231 -21.94 1.25 -12.54
C LEU A 231 -22.78 2.52 -12.44
N MET A 232 -23.18 2.91 -11.23
CA MET A 232 -24.04 4.08 -11.01
C MET A 232 -23.29 5.40 -11.08
N PHE A 233 -22.05 5.45 -10.60
CA PHE A 233 -21.29 6.69 -10.47
C PHE A 233 -20.03 6.69 -11.33
N GLU A 234 -19.07 5.80 -11.06
CA GLU A 234 -17.74 5.91 -11.66
C GLU A 234 -17.74 5.74 -13.19
N LYS A 235 -18.50 4.75 -13.70
CA LYS A 235 -18.61 4.48 -15.13
C LYS A 235 -19.21 5.66 -15.92
N PRO A 236 -20.38 6.22 -15.58
CA PRO A 236 -20.93 7.36 -16.33
C PRO A 236 -20.04 8.60 -16.26
N PHE A 237 -19.40 8.89 -15.12
CA PHE A 237 -18.46 10.01 -15.02
C PHE A 237 -17.23 9.80 -15.89
N ARG A 238 -16.66 8.58 -15.94
CA ARG A 238 -15.53 8.28 -16.82
C ARG A 238 -15.90 8.43 -18.29
N SER A 239 -17.07 7.91 -18.71
CA SER A 239 -17.54 8.07 -20.09
C SER A 239 -17.81 9.54 -20.44
N LEU A 240 -18.33 10.34 -19.50
CA LEU A 240 -18.51 11.77 -19.72
C LEU A 240 -17.16 12.49 -19.89
N LEU A 241 -16.16 12.17 -19.07
CA LEU A 241 -14.82 12.75 -19.15
C LEU A 241 -14.14 12.40 -20.49
N GLU A 242 -14.26 11.15 -20.94
CA GLU A 242 -13.74 10.71 -22.24
C GLU A 242 -14.36 11.53 -23.38
N LEU A 243 -15.69 11.71 -23.38
CA LEU A 243 -16.38 12.54 -24.37
C LEU A 243 -15.94 14.01 -24.37
N LEU A 244 -15.66 14.57 -23.19
CA LEU A 244 -15.20 15.96 -23.06
C LEU A 244 -13.74 16.17 -23.48
N THR A 245 -12.90 15.13 -23.38
CA THR A 245 -11.47 15.20 -23.68
C THR A 245 -11.12 14.77 -25.10
N THR A 246 -12.02 14.10 -25.82
CA THR A 246 -11.89 13.78 -27.26
C THR A 246 -12.08 14.99 -28.20
N LYS A 247 -11.42 16.11 -27.92
CA LYS A 247 -11.29 17.26 -28.84
C LYS A 247 -9.85 17.43 -29.30
#